data_AF-A0ABD2ZU83-F1
#
_entry.id   AF-A0ABD2ZU83-F1
#
_cell.length_a   1.000
_cell.length_b   1.000
_cell.length_c   1.000
_cell.angle_alpha   90.00
_cell.angle_beta   90.00
_cell.angle_gamma   90.00
#
_symmetry.space_group_name_H-M   'P 1'
#
loop_
_entity.id
_entity.type
_entity.pdbx_description
1 polymer ?
#
loop_
_entity_poly.entity_id
_entity_poly.type
_entity_poly.pdbx_seq_one_letter_code
_entity_poly.pdbx_strand_id
1 'polypeptide(L)'
;MQLISLRPSCNSNCSSLSRKKENVSGGRLLNHVAQKLKEEPVNFLKTMAPPLVAAIIAFSPVIYPPVSLAQTIDIQKGATLFRQACIGCHDAGGNIIQPGATLLLKDLQRNGVDAEEEIYRITYSGKGRMPGFGENCTPRGQCTFGPRLQDDDIKLLAAFVKLQADQGWANTETNGD
;
A
#
# COMPACT_ATOMS: atom_id res chain seq x y z
N MET A 1 -32.13 -27.72 -33.51
CA MET A 1 -31.08 -28.76 -33.63
C MET A 1 -29.81 -28.23 -32.99
N GLN A 2 -29.33 -28.97 -31.99
CA GLN A 2 -27.97 -29.04 -31.43
C GLN A 2 -27.28 -27.77 -30.90
N LEU A 3 -27.38 -27.65 -29.58
CA LEU A 3 -26.36 -27.13 -28.67
C LEU A 3 -25.04 -27.90 -28.84
N ILE A 4 -23.91 -27.20 -28.91
CA ILE A 4 -22.59 -27.79 -28.69
C ILE A 4 -21.78 -26.84 -27.80
N SER A 5 -21.73 -27.17 -26.51
CA SER A 5 -20.77 -26.61 -25.56
C SER A 5 -19.46 -27.38 -25.67
N LEU A 6 -18.32 -26.70 -25.74
CA LEU A 6 -17.01 -27.31 -25.56
C LEU A 6 -16.21 -26.50 -24.55
N ARG A 7 -16.01 -27.11 -23.37
CA ARG A 7 -14.95 -26.78 -22.40
C ARG A 7 -13.66 -27.51 -22.81
N PRO A 8 -12.49 -26.96 -22.44
CA PRO A 8 -11.42 -27.79 -21.88
C PRO A 8 -10.96 -27.20 -20.54
N SER A 9 -11.08 -27.92 -19.42
CA SER A 9 -10.14 -28.93 -18.92
C SER A 9 -9.05 -28.30 -18.04
N CYS A 10 -9.37 -28.18 -16.75
CA CYS A 10 -8.41 -27.94 -15.67
C CYS A 10 -7.48 -29.16 -15.57
N ASN A 11 -6.16 -28.93 -15.55
CA ASN A 11 -5.21 -29.96 -15.17
C ASN A 11 -4.73 -29.70 -13.74
N SER A 12 -5.15 -30.59 -12.84
CA SER A 12 -4.73 -30.70 -11.46
C SER A 12 -3.43 -31.47 -11.38
N ASN A 13 -2.39 -30.88 -10.78
CA ASN A 13 -1.32 -31.65 -10.15
C ASN A 13 -1.10 -31.12 -8.74
N CYS A 14 -1.72 -31.83 -7.80
CA CYS A 14 -1.42 -31.82 -6.39
C CYS A 14 -0.50 -33.01 -6.14
N SER A 15 0.70 -32.77 -5.62
CA SER A 15 1.54 -33.83 -5.06
C SER A 15 2.01 -33.39 -3.67
N SER A 16 1.27 -33.91 -2.69
CA SER A 16 1.66 -34.08 -1.29
C SER A 16 2.84 -35.04 -1.15
N LEU A 17 3.79 -34.79 -0.23
CA LEU A 17 4.52 -35.77 0.60
C LEU A 17 5.64 -34.99 1.34
N SER A 18 5.45 -34.63 2.62
CA SER A 18 5.66 -35.40 3.85
C SER A 18 7.09 -35.36 4.41
N ARG A 19 7.14 -35.24 5.74
CA ARG A 19 8.27 -35.21 6.69
C ARG A 19 9.34 -36.27 6.35
N LYS A 20 10.63 -36.11 6.70
CA LYS A 20 11.16 -36.23 8.08
C LYS A 20 12.69 -36.02 8.12
N LYS A 21 13.16 -35.72 9.34
CA LYS A 21 14.51 -35.42 9.85
C LYS A 21 15.62 -36.47 9.63
N GLU A 22 16.84 -35.98 9.92
CA GLU A 22 18.07 -36.60 10.50
C GLU A 22 19.23 -36.81 9.53
N ASN A 23 20.52 -36.83 9.94
CA ASN A 23 21.41 -35.97 10.74
C ASN A 23 22.85 -36.53 10.48
N VAL A 24 23.91 -35.83 10.92
CA VAL A 24 25.30 -36.33 11.15
C VAL A 24 26.41 -36.03 10.10
N SER A 25 27.14 -34.94 10.39
CA SER A 25 28.57 -34.83 10.81
C SER A 25 29.75 -35.05 9.86
N GLY A 26 30.60 -33.99 9.81
CA GLY A 26 32.07 -34.06 9.88
C GLY A 26 32.82 -33.86 8.55
N GLY A 27 33.78 -32.96 8.38
CA GLY A 27 34.41 -31.97 9.25
C GLY A 27 35.58 -31.27 8.53
N ARG A 28 35.87 -30.02 8.98
CA ARG A 28 37.16 -29.23 9.03
C ARG A 28 38.10 -29.28 7.80
N LEU A 29 38.67 -28.16 7.32
CA LEU A 29 39.54 -27.24 8.08
C LEU A 29 39.86 -25.94 7.28
N LEU A 30 39.44 -24.77 7.83
CA LEU A 30 40.16 -23.47 8.03
C LEU A 30 40.69 -22.65 6.81
N ASN A 31 40.73 -21.30 6.77
CA ASN A 31 40.36 -20.21 7.69
C ASN A 31 40.58 -18.82 7.02
N HIS A 32 40.04 -17.77 7.68
CA HIS A 32 40.35 -16.31 7.67
C HIS A 32 39.23 -15.42 7.09
N VAL A 33 38.68 -14.39 7.73
CA VAL A 33 38.76 -13.75 9.08
C VAL A 33 37.44 -12.95 9.23
N ALA A 34 36.71 -13.10 10.35
CA ALA A 34 35.68 -12.14 10.79
C ALA A 34 35.54 -12.18 12.32
N GLN A 35 35.87 -11.07 12.99
CA GLN A 35 35.76 -10.86 14.44
C GLN A 35 34.31 -10.43 14.73
N LYS A 36 33.51 -11.16 15.53
CA LYS A 36 33.49 -11.35 17.00
C LYS A 36 33.07 -10.11 17.79
N LEU A 37 31.77 -10.03 18.12
CA LEU A 37 31.27 -9.55 19.42
C LEU A 37 30.18 -10.52 19.90
N LYS A 38 30.37 -11.05 21.10
CA LYS A 38 29.61 -12.15 21.72
C LYS A 38 28.39 -11.58 22.44
N GLU A 39 27.23 -12.19 22.20
CA GLU A 39 26.12 -12.21 23.15
C GLU A 39 26.37 -13.35 24.15
N GLU A 40 26.23 -13.09 25.46
CA GLU A 40 26.28 -14.12 26.50
C GLU A 40 24.90 -14.21 27.19
N PRO A 41 24.38 -15.43 27.44
CA PRO A 41 22.99 -15.65 27.82
C PRO A 41 22.73 -15.46 29.31
N VAL A 42 21.52 -14.96 29.58
CA VAL A 42 20.88 -14.78 30.88
C VAL A 42 20.78 -16.12 31.60
N ASN A 43 21.44 -16.25 32.76
CA ASN A 43 21.15 -17.25 33.80
C ASN A 43 21.85 -16.87 35.12
N PHE A 44 21.35 -15.84 35.81
CA PHE A 44 21.74 -15.61 37.21
C PHE A 44 20.62 -14.91 37.98
N LEU A 45 19.50 -15.61 38.15
CA LEU A 45 18.50 -15.24 39.15
C LEU A 45 18.88 -15.89 40.49
N LYS A 46 19.63 -15.16 41.32
CA LYS A 46 19.54 -15.32 42.77
C LYS A 46 19.99 -14.05 43.48
N THR A 47 19.04 -13.43 44.18
CA THR A 47 19.24 -12.68 45.43
C THR A 47 19.51 -11.15 45.29
N MET A 48 18.40 -10.39 45.48
CA MET A 48 18.23 -9.07 46.15
C MET A 48 18.06 -7.78 45.30
N ALA A 49 16.86 -7.20 45.49
CA ALA A 49 16.36 -5.80 45.38
C ALA A 49 16.12 -5.11 44.00
N PRO A 50 14.87 -4.65 43.73
CA PRO A 50 14.50 -3.83 42.57
C PRO A 50 14.77 -2.34 42.87
N PRO A 51 15.51 -1.58 42.02
CA PRO A 51 14.83 -0.53 41.23
C PRO A 51 15.59 -0.04 39.97
N LEU A 52 16.34 -0.86 39.21
CA LEU A 52 17.14 -0.33 38.08
C LEU A 52 16.61 -0.58 36.67
N VAL A 53 15.56 -1.40 36.49
CA VAL A 53 14.93 -1.58 35.16
C VAL A 53 13.93 -0.44 34.85
N ALA A 54 13.45 0.29 35.85
CA ALA A 54 12.56 1.44 35.67
C ALA A 54 13.26 2.67 35.04
N ALA A 55 14.60 2.74 35.09
CA ALA A 55 15.35 3.91 34.65
C ALA A 55 15.54 4.01 33.13
N ILE A 56 15.35 2.92 32.37
CA ILE A 56 15.58 2.91 30.91
C ILE A 56 14.33 3.32 30.13
N ILE A 57 13.13 3.11 30.68
CA ILE A 57 11.86 3.56 30.05
C ILE A 57 11.64 5.08 30.24
N ALA A 58 12.30 5.71 31.21
CA ALA A 58 12.12 7.13 31.53
C ALA A 58 12.89 8.12 30.61
N PHE A 59 13.78 7.64 29.72
CA PHE A 59 14.70 8.49 28.94
C PHE A 59 14.66 8.29 27.42
N SER A 60 13.62 7.66 26.87
CA SER A 60 13.40 7.71 25.42
C SER A 60 12.54 8.93 25.07
N PRO A 61 13.10 9.99 24.43
CA PRO A 61 12.27 11.02 23.85
C PRO A 61 11.54 10.38 22.67
N VAL A 62 10.25 10.13 22.85
CA VAL A 62 9.39 9.70 21.75
C VAL A 62 9.13 10.93 20.88
N ILE A 63 10.02 11.18 19.92
CA ILE A 63 9.90 12.27 18.95
C ILE A 63 8.87 11.83 17.90
N TYR A 64 7.60 12.04 18.17
CA TYR A 64 6.59 12.05 17.12
C TYR A 64 6.57 13.47 16.52
N PRO A 65 6.90 13.65 15.22
CA PRO A 65 6.69 14.95 14.60
C PRO A 65 5.19 15.26 14.62
N PRO A 66 4.75 16.45 15.07
CA PRO A 66 3.36 16.83 14.96
C PRO A 66 3.01 16.93 13.47
N VAL A 67 1.98 16.20 13.04
CA VAL A 67 1.37 16.42 11.72
C VAL A 67 0.91 17.88 11.67
N SER A 68 1.33 18.62 10.65
CA SER A 68 0.99 20.04 10.53
C SER A 68 -0.50 20.21 10.24
N LEU A 69 -1.13 21.24 10.83
CA LEU A 69 -2.52 21.60 10.54
C LEU A 69 -2.77 21.75 9.03
N ALA A 70 -1.81 22.31 8.29
CA ALA A 70 -1.91 22.46 6.84
C ALA A 70 -2.06 21.11 6.12
N GLN A 71 -1.28 20.10 6.50
CA GLN A 71 -1.36 18.75 5.91
C GLN A 71 -2.72 18.11 6.17
N THR A 72 -3.31 18.34 7.36
CA THR A 72 -4.64 17.81 7.66
C THR A 72 -5.73 18.47 6.80
N ILE A 73 -5.63 19.77 6.56
CA ILE A 73 -6.58 20.51 5.71
C ILE A 73 -6.49 20.01 4.26
N ASP A 74 -5.27 19.82 3.75
CA ASP A 74 -5.03 19.31 2.40
C ASP A 74 -5.60 17.91 2.20
N ILE A 75 -5.43 17.01 3.17
CA ILE A 75 -6.03 15.66 3.13
C ILE A 75 -7.56 15.74 3.10
N GLN A 76 -8.17 16.60 3.93
CA GLN A 76 -9.64 16.76 3.95
C GLN A 76 -10.17 17.36 2.63
N LYS A 77 -9.43 18.29 2.03
CA LYS A 77 -9.75 18.86 0.72
C LYS A 77 -9.64 17.78 -0.37
N GLY A 78 -8.55 17.00 -0.37
CA GLY A 78 -8.36 15.87 -1.28
C GLY A 78 -9.48 14.83 -1.17
N ALA A 79 -9.86 14.46 0.06
CA ALA A 79 -10.97 13.54 0.31
C ALA A 79 -12.31 14.08 -0.22
N THR A 80 -12.56 15.38 -0.06
CA THR A 80 -13.78 16.03 -0.56
C THR A 80 -13.82 16.04 -2.09
N LEU A 81 -12.72 16.42 -2.74
CA LEU A 81 -12.59 16.38 -4.19
C LEU A 81 -12.78 14.94 -4.72
N PHE A 82 -12.19 13.94 -4.03
CA PHE A 82 -12.31 12.55 -4.42
C PHE A 82 -13.77 12.06 -4.38
N ARG A 83 -14.50 12.41 -3.31
CA ARG A 83 -15.94 12.12 -3.19
C ARG A 83 -16.78 12.79 -4.26
N GLN A 84 -16.39 13.96 -4.76
CA GLN A 84 -17.15 14.68 -5.78
C GLN A 84 -16.87 14.17 -7.20
N ALA A 85 -15.63 13.77 -7.50
CA ALA A 85 -15.20 13.51 -8.87
C ALA A 85 -14.87 12.04 -9.18
N CYS A 86 -14.50 11.24 -8.18
CA CYS A 86 -13.82 9.96 -8.41
C CYS A 86 -14.63 8.73 -7.97
N ILE A 87 -15.45 8.84 -6.91
CA ILE A 87 -16.16 7.70 -6.31
C ILE A 87 -17.11 6.99 -7.27
N GLY A 88 -17.62 7.69 -8.29
CA GLY A 88 -18.49 7.09 -9.30
C GLY A 88 -17.83 5.91 -10.02
N CYS A 89 -16.49 5.88 -10.10
CA CYS A 89 -15.74 4.77 -10.67
C CYS A 89 -14.84 4.05 -9.65
N HIS A 90 -14.35 4.78 -8.64
CA HIS A 90 -13.29 4.35 -7.72
C HIS A 90 -13.73 4.32 -6.25
N ASP A 91 -14.98 3.96 -6.00
CA ASP A 91 -15.48 3.78 -4.65
C ASP A 91 -14.62 2.81 -3.82
N ALA A 92 -14.34 3.17 -2.57
CA ALA A 92 -13.43 2.46 -1.66
C ALA A 92 -12.07 2.05 -2.30
N GLY A 93 -11.56 2.83 -3.26
CA GLY A 93 -10.32 2.53 -3.98
C GLY A 93 -10.46 1.46 -5.06
N GLY A 94 -11.67 1.01 -5.37
CA GLY A 94 -11.96 0.02 -6.41
C GLY A 94 -11.83 0.57 -7.84
N ASN A 95 -12.34 -0.19 -8.81
CA ASN A 95 -12.56 0.27 -10.18
C ASN A 95 -13.69 -0.55 -10.81
N ILE A 96 -14.87 0.05 -10.96
CA ILE A 96 -16.05 -0.64 -11.50
C ILE A 96 -15.97 -0.88 -13.02
N ILE A 97 -15.09 -0.16 -13.72
CA ILE A 97 -14.99 -0.19 -15.18
C ILE A 97 -13.93 -1.20 -15.65
N GLN A 98 -12.79 -1.26 -14.96
CA GLN A 98 -11.64 -2.06 -15.37
C GLN A 98 -11.07 -2.88 -14.20
N PRO A 99 -11.33 -4.19 -14.16
CA PRO A 99 -10.69 -5.09 -13.22
C PRO A 99 -9.16 -5.04 -13.34
N GLY A 100 -8.48 -5.05 -12.19
CA GLY A 100 -7.02 -4.97 -12.13
C GLY A 100 -6.41 -3.58 -12.36
N ALA A 101 -7.24 -2.54 -12.45
CA ALA A 101 -6.82 -1.14 -12.44
C ALA A 101 -7.47 -0.38 -11.27
N THR A 102 -7.50 -1.00 -10.09
CA THR A 102 -7.98 -0.35 -8.85
C THR A 102 -6.95 0.65 -8.34
N LEU A 103 -7.34 1.49 -7.38
CA LEU A 103 -6.46 2.39 -6.65
C LEU A 103 -5.81 1.72 -5.41
N LEU A 104 -5.94 0.39 -5.30
CA LEU A 104 -5.23 -0.39 -4.29
C LEU A 104 -3.73 -0.47 -4.66
N LEU A 105 -2.85 -0.40 -3.65
CA LEU A 105 -1.40 -0.36 -3.84
C LEU A 105 -0.88 -1.49 -4.77
N LYS A 106 -1.40 -2.71 -4.62
CA LYS A 106 -1.01 -3.86 -5.46
C LYS A 106 -1.25 -3.63 -6.95
N ASP A 107 -2.34 -2.94 -7.29
CA ASP A 107 -2.73 -2.69 -8.68
C ASP A 107 -1.97 -1.49 -9.24
N LEU A 108 -1.77 -0.45 -8.42
CA LEU A 108 -0.93 0.69 -8.79
C LEU A 108 0.50 0.23 -9.11
N GLN A 109 1.11 -0.57 -8.24
CA GLN A 109 2.45 -1.13 -8.45
C GLN A 109 2.53 -2.04 -9.68
N ARG A 110 1.56 -2.96 -9.84
CA ARG A 110 1.51 -3.85 -11.02
C ARG A 110 1.42 -3.07 -12.33
N ASN A 111 0.73 -1.93 -12.32
CA ASN A 111 0.57 -1.07 -13.49
C ASN A 111 1.69 -0.01 -13.62
N GLY A 112 2.63 0.06 -12.67
CA GLY A 112 3.73 1.03 -12.66
C GLY A 112 3.28 2.47 -12.42
N VAL A 113 2.24 2.67 -11.60
CA VAL A 113 1.57 3.96 -11.37
C VAL A 113 1.38 4.27 -9.88
N ASP A 114 2.23 3.72 -9.02
CA ASP A 114 2.20 3.95 -7.57
C ASP A 114 2.93 5.21 -7.12
N ALA A 115 3.65 5.90 -8.02
CA ALA A 115 4.19 7.23 -7.73
C ALA A 115 3.10 8.30 -7.78
N GLU A 116 3.15 9.28 -6.88
CA GLU A 116 2.19 10.39 -6.82
C GLU A 116 2.15 11.18 -8.14
N GLU A 117 3.31 11.40 -8.75
CA GLU A 117 3.45 12.11 -10.02
C GLU A 117 2.75 11.37 -11.17
N GLU A 118 2.73 10.04 -11.12
CA GLU A 118 2.08 9.21 -12.14
C GLU A 118 0.56 9.20 -11.94
N ILE A 119 0.10 9.16 -10.70
CA ILE A 119 -1.32 9.32 -10.35
C ILE A 119 -1.82 10.70 -10.80
N TYR A 120 -1.04 11.75 -10.55
CA TYR A 120 -1.31 13.10 -11.04
C TYR A 120 -1.41 13.10 -12.58
N ARG A 121 -0.43 12.52 -13.29
CA ARG A 121 -0.40 12.51 -14.76
C ARG A 121 -1.63 11.83 -15.37
N ILE A 122 -2.03 10.69 -14.81
CA ILE A 122 -3.22 9.94 -15.23
C ILE A 122 -4.48 10.72 -14.93
N THR A 123 -4.59 11.32 -13.75
CA THR A 123 -5.76 12.14 -13.37
C THR A 123 -5.87 13.37 -14.26
N TYR A 124 -4.75 14.00 -14.61
CA TYR A 124 -4.69 15.16 -15.49
C TYR A 124 -5.10 14.81 -16.92
N SER A 125 -4.47 13.79 -17.52
CA SER A 125 -4.55 13.52 -18.96
C SER A 125 -5.55 12.43 -19.36
N GLY A 126 -5.99 11.62 -18.40
CA GLY A 126 -6.77 10.41 -18.62
C GLY A 126 -5.90 9.22 -19.02
N LYS A 127 -6.48 8.02 -18.94
CA LYS A 127 -5.84 6.77 -19.42
C LYS A 127 -6.91 5.76 -19.82
N GLY A 128 -6.91 5.37 -21.09
CA GLY A 128 -7.88 4.41 -21.62
C GLY A 128 -9.31 4.93 -21.49
N ARG A 129 -10.12 4.26 -20.65
CA ARG A 129 -11.53 4.64 -20.40
C ARG A 129 -11.71 5.67 -19.28
N MET A 130 -10.66 5.95 -18.51
CA MET A 130 -10.70 7.01 -17.48
C MET A 130 -10.49 8.37 -18.15
N PRO A 131 -11.44 9.32 -18.02
CA PRO A 131 -11.28 10.65 -18.59
C PRO A 131 -10.22 11.47 -17.83
N GLY A 132 -9.51 12.35 -18.53
CA GLY A 132 -8.63 13.34 -17.91
C GLY A 132 -9.38 14.56 -17.38
N PHE A 133 -8.92 15.11 -16.24
CA PHE A 133 -9.57 16.23 -15.54
C PHE A 133 -8.82 17.55 -15.66
N GLY A 134 -7.57 17.56 -16.13
CA GLY A 134 -6.74 18.76 -16.21
C GLY A 134 -7.31 19.81 -17.16
N GLU A 135 -7.07 21.10 -16.87
CA GLU A 135 -7.54 22.22 -17.70
C GLU A 135 -7.13 22.07 -19.16
N ASN A 136 -5.88 21.67 -19.41
CA ASN A 136 -5.32 21.53 -20.75
C ASN A 136 -5.41 20.10 -21.31
N CYS A 137 -6.17 19.19 -20.69
CA CYS A 137 -6.37 17.85 -21.26
C CYS A 137 -7.00 17.95 -22.65
N THR A 138 -6.41 17.24 -23.62
CA THR A 138 -6.75 17.22 -25.04
C THR A 138 -6.35 15.89 -25.68
N PRO A 139 -7.03 15.42 -26.76
CA PRO A 139 -8.28 15.89 -27.35
C PRO A 139 -9.52 15.83 -26.44
N ARG A 140 -10.56 16.62 -26.75
CA ARG A 140 -11.76 16.76 -25.91
C ARG A 140 -12.41 15.43 -25.49
N GLY A 141 -12.38 14.44 -26.38
CA GLY A 141 -13.01 13.12 -26.18
C GLY A 141 -12.32 12.23 -25.15
N GLN A 142 -11.05 12.50 -24.80
CA GLN A 142 -10.36 11.76 -23.74
C GLN A 142 -10.51 12.40 -22.35
N CYS A 143 -11.18 13.56 -22.27
CA CYS A 143 -11.26 14.36 -21.07
C CYS A 143 -12.68 14.42 -20.54
N THR A 144 -12.83 14.71 -19.25
CA THR A 144 -14.13 14.77 -18.57
C THR A 144 -15.07 15.75 -19.27
N PHE A 145 -16.33 15.37 -19.45
CA PHE A 145 -17.35 16.26 -19.99
C PHE A 145 -17.80 17.34 -19.00
N GLY A 146 -17.58 17.12 -17.70
CA GLY A 146 -17.83 18.10 -16.66
C GLY A 146 -16.76 19.19 -16.56
N PRO A 147 -16.81 20.02 -15.49
CA PRO A 147 -15.77 21.01 -15.21
C PRO A 147 -14.39 20.37 -15.10
N ARG A 148 -13.37 21.11 -15.58
CA ARG A 148 -11.97 20.75 -15.37
C ARG A 148 -11.54 21.14 -13.96
N LEU A 149 -10.52 20.44 -13.47
CA LEU A 149 -9.91 20.72 -12.17
C LEU A 149 -8.64 21.54 -12.35
N GLN A 150 -8.39 22.44 -11.39
CA GLN A 150 -7.14 23.18 -11.29
C GLN A 150 -5.98 22.25 -10.98
N ASP A 151 -4.78 22.67 -11.34
CA ASP A 151 -3.56 21.88 -11.14
C ASP A 151 -3.37 21.45 -9.67
N ASP A 152 -3.56 22.38 -8.74
CA ASP A 152 -3.38 22.13 -7.30
C ASP A 152 -4.46 21.18 -6.75
N ASP A 153 -5.68 21.20 -7.30
CA ASP A 153 -6.71 20.24 -6.92
C ASP A 153 -6.37 18.81 -7.38
N ILE A 154 -5.72 18.68 -8.55
CA ILE A 154 -5.26 17.37 -9.05
C ILE A 154 -4.06 16.86 -8.22
N LYS A 155 -3.15 17.75 -7.78
CA LYS A 155 -2.08 17.37 -6.84
C LYS A 155 -2.65 16.86 -5.52
N LEU A 156 -3.62 17.58 -4.94
CA LEU A 156 -4.29 17.15 -3.72
C LEU A 156 -4.98 15.80 -3.88
N LEU A 157 -5.62 15.54 -5.03
CA LEU A 157 -6.19 14.24 -5.36
C LEU A 157 -5.12 13.15 -5.46
N ALA A 158 -4.00 13.42 -6.12
CA ALA A 158 -2.92 12.45 -6.29
C ALA A 158 -2.31 12.07 -4.94
N ALA A 159 -1.99 13.08 -4.10
CA ALA A 159 -1.50 12.88 -2.74
C ALA A 159 -2.50 12.09 -1.88
N PHE A 160 -3.80 12.42 -1.98
CA PHE A 160 -4.85 11.69 -1.27
C PHE A 160 -4.94 10.23 -1.72
N VAL A 161 -4.94 9.94 -3.03
CA VAL A 161 -4.98 8.57 -3.55
C VAL A 161 -3.74 7.78 -3.12
N LYS A 162 -2.55 8.39 -3.16
CA LYS A 162 -1.31 7.76 -2.71
C LYS A 162 -1.38 7.40 -1.22
N LEU A 163 -1.79 8.35 -0.39
CA LEU A 163 -1.98 8.15 1.05
C LEU A 163 -2.96 7.01 1.34
N GLN A 164 -4.11 7.01 0.67
CA GLN A 164 -5.13 5.96 0.86
C GLN A 164 -4.64 4.60 0.39
N ALA A 165 -3.90 4.54 -0.73
CA ALA A 165 -3.32 3.29 -1.22
C ALA A 165 -2.31 2.71 -0.22
N ASP A 166 -1.45 3.56 0.37
CA ASP A 166 -0.48 3.15 1.39
C ASP A 166 -1.15 2.67 2.68
N GLN A 167 -2.30 3.25 3.03
CA GLN A 167 -3.13 2.86 4.17
C GLN A 167 -4.08 1.69 3.85
N GLY A 168 -4.04 1.16 2.63
CA GLY A 168 -4.88 0.04 2.21
C GLY A 168 -6.37 0.36 2.13
N TRP A 169 -6.74 1.64 1.95
CA TRP A 169 -8.13 2.10 1.89
C TRP A 169 -8.96 1.65 3.11
N ALA A 170 -8.38 1.71 4.31
CA ALA A 170 -9.09 1.39 5.54
C ALA A 170 -10.29 2.34 5.72
N ASN A 171 -11.51 1.78 5.68
CA ASN A 171 -12.72 2.53 5.96
C ASN A 171 -12.73 2.94 7.44
N THR A 172 -12.85 4.23 7.73
CA THR A 172 -13.20 4.74 9.07
C THR A 172 -14.70 4.59 9.32
N GLU A 173 -15.27 3.43 9.00
CA GLU A 173 -16.64 3.07 9.36
C GLU A 173 -16.60 1.98 10.43
N THR A 174 -16.12 2.36 11.61
CA THR A 174 -16.32 1.61 12.87
C THR A 174 -16.34 2.63 14.00
N ASN A 175 -17.43 3.39 14.14
CA ASN A 175 -17.91 4.04 15.37
C ASN A 175 -19.18 4.84 15.04
N GLY A 176 -20.30 4.14 15.01
CA GLY A 176 -21.62 4.73 14.74
C GLY A 176 -22.70 3.67 14.92
N ASP A 177 -22.75 3.08 16.11
CA ASP A 177 -23.95 2.45 16.65
C ASP A 177 -24.91 3.53 17.18
#